data_AF-A0A842TWH0-F1
#
_entry.id   AF-A0A842TWH0-F1
#
_cell.length_a   1.000
_cell.length_b   1.000
_cell.length_c   1.000
_cell.angle_alpha   90.00
_cell.angle_beta   90.00
_cell.angle_gamma   90.00
#
_symmetry.space_group_name_H-M   'P 1'
#
loop_
_entity.id
_entity.type
_entity.pdbx_description
1 polymer ?
#
loop_
_entity_poly.entity_id
_entity_poly.type
_entity_poly.pdbx_seq_one_letter_code
_entity_poly.pdbx_strand_id
1 'polypeptide(L)' 'MNYEKYLLLNGKKIVMFLGAFILAVLIHNFFYAITGIEEAVFFLLAVVVIPLYLIISILYTIFHHVKRRKR' A
#
# COMPACT_ATOMS: atom_id res chain seq x y z
N MET A 1 -16.98 7.03 8.90
CA MET A 1 -15.57 6.96 8.43
C MET A 1 -15.48 7.49 7.01
N ASN A 2 -14.53 8.39 6.72
CA ASN A 2 -14.39 8.98 5.38
C ASN A 2 -13.50 8.08 4.49
N TYR A 3 -14.10 7.06 3.87
CA TYR A 3 -13.39 6.04 3.09
C TYR A 3 -12.64 6.61 1.88
N GLU A 4 -13.10 7.73 1.33
CA GLU A 4 -12.45 8.43 0.22
C GLU A 4 -11.04 8.92 0.60
N LYS A 5 -10.85 9.34 1.85
CA LYS A 5 -9.54 9.80 2.34
C LYS A 5 -8.49 8.69 2.29
N TYR A 6 -8.87 7.43 2.51
CA TYR A 6 -7.93 6.32 2.60
C TYR A 6 -7.83 5.55 1.29
N LEU A 7 -8.96 5.17 0.68
CA LEU A 7 -8.99 4.21 -0.42
C LEU A 7 -8.95 4.86 -1.82
N LEU A 8 -9.33 6.14 -1.95
CA LEU A 8 -9.37 6.78 -3.26
C LEU A 8 -7.95 7.08 -3.74
N LEU A 9 -7.52 6.40 -4.80
CA LEU A 9 -6.20 6.57 -5.37
C LEU A 9 -6.08 7.91 -6.10
N ASN A 10 -4.96 8.58 -5.89
CA ASN A 10 -4.56 9.87 -6.44
C ASN A 10 -3.07 9.74 -6.77
N GLY A 11 -2.57 10.40 -7.83
CA GLY A 11 -1.14 10.39 -8.18
C GLY A 11 -0.19 10.66 -6.99
N LYS A 12 -0.52 11.63 -6.12
CA LYS A 12 0.21 11.89 -4.87
C LYS A 12 0.23 10.68 -3.93
N LYS A 13 -0.90 9.99 -3.75
CA LYS A 13 -0.98 8.80 -2.89
C LYS A 13 -0.23 7.61 -3.48
N ILE A 14 -0.25 7.46 -4.80
CA ILE A 14 0.54 6.43 -5.49
C ILE A 14 2.04 6.68 -5.26
N VAL A 15 2.50 7.91 -5.42
CA VAL A 15 3.90 8.29 -5.14
C VAL A 15 4.24 8.07 -3.67
N MET A 16 3.38 8.46 -2.73
CA MET A 16 3.60 8.19 -1.30
C MET A 16 3.66 6.69 -1.00
N PHE A 17 2.79 5.88 -1.62
CA PHE A 17 2.77 4.43 -1.42
C PHE A 17 4.04 3.77 -1.96
N LEU A 18 4.48 4.15 -3.17
CA LEU A 18 5.73 3.69 -3.75
C LEU A 18 6.94 4.11 -2.91
N GLY A 19 6.96 5.35 -2.44
CA GLY A 19 8.02 5.84 -1.54
C GLY A 19 8.06 5.08 -0.22
N ALA A 20 6.91 4.87 0.42
CA ALA A 20 6.80 4.09 1.65
C ALA A 20 7.20 2.62 1.44
N PHE A 21 6.84 2.03 0.31
CA PHE A 21 7.25 0.67 -0.04
C PHE A 21 8.78 0.56 -0.21
N ILE A 22 9.40 1.47 -0.96
CA ILE A 22 10.85 1.50 -1.13
C ILE A 22 11.55 1.68 0.22
N LEU A 23 11.08 2.63 1.04
CA LEU A 23 11.62 2.85 2.38
C LEU A 23 11.49 1.61 3.27
N ALA A 24 10.34 0.92 3.24
CA ALA A 24 10.12 -0.30 4.00
C ALA A 24 11.09 -1.41 3.58
N VAL A 25 11.33 -1.59 2.28
CA VAL A 25 12.31 -2.56 1.75
C VAL A 25 13.74 -2.21 2.20
N LEU A 26 14.13 -0.94 2.11
CA LEU A 26 15.46 -0.49 2.55
C LEU A 26 15.66 -0.72 4.05
N ILE A 27 14.68 -0.35 4.86
CA ILE A 27 14.71 -0.56 6.30
C ILE A 27 14.80 -2.06 6.62
N HIS A 28 13.96 -2.89 5.99
CA HIS A 28 13.99 -4.33 6.21
C HIS A 28 15.37 -4.94 5.90
N ASN A 29 15.96 -4.58 4.77
CA ASN A 29 17.29 -5.08 4.38
C ASN A 29 18.38 -4.59 5.34
N PHE A 30 18.28 -3.35 5.84
CA PHE A 30 19.20 -2.82 6.83
C PHE A 30 19.11 -3.57 8.17
N PHE A 31 17.90 -3.81 8.67
CA PHE A 31 17.68 -4.57 9.91
C PHE A 31 18.12 -6.04 9.76
N TYR A 32 17.81 -6.66 8.62
CA TYR A 32 18.27 -8.01 8.31
C TYR A 32 19.81 -8.08 8.28
N ALA A 33 20.48 -7.10 7.67
CA ALA A 33 21.95 -7.07 7.60
C ALA A 33 22.62 -6.94 8.98
N ILE A 34 21.98 -6.30 9.95
CA ILE A 34 22.54 -6.08 11.29
C ILE A 34 22.17 -7.19 12.27
N THR A 35 20.93 -7.69 12.20
CA THR A 35 20.40 -8.64 13.18
C THR A 35 20.45 -10.08 12.70
N GLY A 36 20.46 -10.32 11.38
CA GLY A 36 20.34 -11.64 10.77
C GLY A 36 18.97 -12.30 11.01
N ILE A 37 18.00 -11.59 11.57
CA ILE A 37 16.67 -12.12 11.90
C ILE A 37 15.74 -11.90 10.72
N GLU A 38 15.16 -12.98 10.20
CA GLU A 38 14.02 -12.88 9.28
C GLU A 38 12.78 -12.42 10.04
N GLU A 39 12.41 -11.15 9.87
CA GLU A 39 11.21 -10.62 10.47
C GLU A 39 9.97 -11.07 9.68
N ALA A 40 9.34 -12.17 10.12
CA ALA A 40 8.09 -12.70 9.56
C ALA A 40 6.99 -11.64 9.43
N VAL A 41 7.02 -10.60 10.27
CA VAL A 41 6.11 -9.45 10.20
C VAL A 41 6.34 -8.62 8.93
N PHE A 42 7.59 -8.35 8.55
CA PHE A 42 7.91 -7.62 7.31
C PHE A 42 7.56 -8.43 6.07
N PHE A 43 7.79 -9.75 6.09
CA PHE A 43 7.33 -10.65 5.03
C PHE A 43 5.82 -10.58 4.86
N LEU A 44 5.06 -10.71 5.95
CA LEU A 44 3.60 -10.64 5.92
C LEU A 44 3.10 -9.28 5.41
N LEU A 45 3.72 -8.19 5.84
CA LEU A 45 3.39 -6.85 5.37
C LEU A 45 3.63 -6.70 3.86
N ALA A 46 4.79 -7.12 3.38
CA ALA A 46 5.20 -6.95 1.98
C ALA A 46 4.42 -7.86 1.02
N VAL A 47 4.15 -9.11 1.42
CA VAL A 47 3.55 -10.12 0.54
C VAL A 47 2.03 -10.14 0.63
N VAL A 48 1.45 -9.84 1.79
CA VAL A 48 0.00 -9.98 2.02
C VAL A 48 -0.65 -8.62 2.17
N VAL A 49 -0.24 -7.83 3.16
CA VAL A 49 -0.98 -6.62 3.57
C VAL A 49 -0.92 -5.52 2.50
N ILE A 50 0.26 -5.19 2.01
CA ILE A 50 0.47 -4.13 1.00
C ILE A 50 -0.26 -4.47 -0.31
N PRO A 51 -0.13 -5.69 -0.89
CA PRO A 51 -0.86 -6.08 -2.09
C PRO A 51 -2.39 -6.07 -1.91
N LEU A 52 -2.90 -6.61 -0.80
CA LEU A 52 -4.35 -6.58 -0.52
C LEU A 52 -4.89 -5.16 -0.43
N TYR A 53 -4.17 -4.27 0.27
CA TYR A 53 -4.55 -2.87 0.38
C TYR A 53 -4.61 -2.19 -1.00
N LEU A 54 -3.62 -2.46 -1.86
CA LEU A 54 -3.58 -1.92 -3.21
C LEU A 54 -4.78 -2.39 -4.04
N ILE A 55 -5.09 -3.69 -4.00
CA ILE A 55 -6.25 -4.27 -4.71
C ILE A 55 -7.56 -3.60 -4.25
N ILE A 56 -7.78 -3.51 -2.93
CA ILE A 56 -8.98 -2.87 -2.37
C ILE A 56 -9.07 -1.40 -2.81
N SER A 57 -7.95 -0.68 -2.78
CA SER A 57 -7.91 0.73 -3.18
C SER A 57 -8.19 0.92 -4.67
N ILE A 58 -7.68 0.04 -5.53
CA ILE A 58 -7.98 0.03 -6.98
C ILE A 58 -9.47 -0.21 -7.20
N LEU A 59 -10.03 -1.27 -6.61
CA LEU A 59 -11.46 -1.59 -6.75
C LEU A 59 -12.34 -0.43 -6.29
N TYR A 60 -12.06 0.13 -5.11
CA TYR A 60 -12.78 1.29 -4.58
C TYR A 60 -12.73 2.49 -5.54
N THR A 61 -11.54 2.78 -6.09
CA THR A 61 -11.34 3.89 -7.02
C THR A 61 -12.13 3.70 -8.33
N ILE A 62 -12.16 2.47 -8.86
CA ILE A 62 -12.94 2.12 -10.06
C ILE A 62 -14.43 2.31 -9.77
N PHE A 63 -14.96 1.71 -8.70
CA PHE A 63 -16.38 1.83 -8.35
C PHE A 63 -16.80 3.28 -8.13
N HIS A 64 -15.95 4.09 -7.49
CA HIS A 64 -16.21 5.51 -7.29
C HIS A 64 -16.30 6.27 -8.63
N HIS A 65 -15.35 6.06 -9.55
CA HIS A 65 -15.35 6.71 -10.87
C HIS A 65 -16.54 6.28 -11.74
N VAL A 66 -16.90 5.00 -11.75
CA VAL A 66 -18.05 4.48 -12.51
C VAL A 66 -19.36 5.06 -11.97
N LYS A 67 -19.53 5.11 -10.64
CA LYS A 67 -20.74 5.69 -10.02
C LYS A 67 -20.88 7.20 -10.30
N ARG A 68 -19.76 7.93 -10.37
CA ARG A 68 -19.74 9.37 -10.68
C ARG A 68 -20.00 9.67 -12.16
N ARG A 69 -19.60 8.78 -13.08
CA ARG A 69 -19.90 8.90 -14.53
C ARG A 69 -21.36 8.60 -14.90
N LYS A 70 -22.07 7.83 -14.07
CA LYS A 70 -23.48 7.45 -14.27
C LYS A 70 -24.48 8.49 -13.73
N ARG A 71 -24.02 9.47 -12.97
CA ARG A 71 -24.79 10.63 -12.51
C ARG A 71 -24.47 11.83 -13.39
#